data_AF-U1P6D2-F1
#
_entry.id   AF-U1P6D2-F1
#
_cell.length_a   1.000
_cell.length_b   1.000
_cell.length_c   1.000
_cell.angle_alpha   90.00
_cell.angle_beta   90.00
_cell.angle_gamma   90.00
#
_symmetry.space_group_name_H-M   'P 1'
#
loop_
_entity.id
_entity.type
_entity.pdbx_description
1 polymer ?
#
loop_
_entity_poly.entity_id
_entity_poly.type
_entity_poly.pdbx_seq_one_letter_code
_entity_poly.pdbx_strand_id
1 'polypeptide(L)'
;MAYRSVAASGKAQFVVGDSEFLGYTDRVPTVGAAEQFIETRRGAHPEATHVVPAYRIRGSPVQSWASDDGEPSGTAGSPALTVLEREALENVVAVVVRYYGGTNLGVGGLARAYARGVKAAVADAGITDREPHDTLRVTVTYDDSGTVRGVLESVGATFETSYEATVVFEVRVPTTTAAALRNQLQSATSGRATIERAGD
;
A
#
# COMPACT_ATOMS: atom_id res chain seq x y z
N MET A 1 11.91 -5.89 -0.71
CA MET A 1 12.58 -4.75 -0.05
C MET A 1 11.54 -3.99 0.75
N ALA A 2 11.97 -3.36 1.85
CA ALA A 2 11.12 -2.46 2.61
C ALA A 2 10.67 -1.27 1.74
N TYR A 3 9.49 -0.73 2.02
CA TYR A 3 8.91 0.41 1.31
C TYR A 3 8.20 1.35 2.29
N ARG A 4 8.09 2.63 1.95
CA ARG A 4 7.36 3.62 2.76
C ARG A 4 5.88 3.63 2.37
N SER A 5 5.00 3.75 3.35
CA SER A 5 3.57 3.92 3.16
C SER A 5 2.97 4.77 4.28
N VAL A 6 1.70 5.12 4.18
CA VAL A 6 1.00 5.80 5.27
C VAL A 6 0.69 4.82 6.41
N ALA A 7 0.76 5.29 7.65
CA ALA A 7 0.59 4.44 8.84
C ALA A 7 -0.90 4.15 9.14
N ALA A 8 -1.77 5.12 8.86
CA ALA A 8 -3.23 5.01 8.99
C ALA A 8 -3.93 5.82 7.88
N SER A 9 -5.26 5.89 7.91
CA SER A 9 -6.00 6.87 7.12
C SER A 9 -5.69 8.28 7.63
N GLY A 10 -5.57 9.25 6.73
CA GLY A 10 -5.36 10.66 7.08
C GLY A 10 -6.31 11.60 6.37
N LYS A 11 -6.56 12.75 6.99
CA LYS A 11 -7.43 13.79 6.44
C LYS A 11 -6.88 15.19 6.70
N ALA A 12 -7.26 16.13 5.84
CA ALA A 12 -6.96 17.54 6.01
C ALA A 12 -8.05 18.39 5.39
N GLN A 13 -8.27 19.59 5.92
CA GLN A 13 -9.23 20.55 5.38
C GLN A 13 -8.64 21.96 5.46
N PHE A 14 -8.81 22.74 4.41
CA PHE A 14 -8.40 24.15 4.37
C PHE A 14 -9.12 24.91 3.26
N VAL A 15 -9.07 26.23 3.34
CA VAL A 15 -9.63 27.15 2.34
C VAL A 15 -8.50 27.92 1.66
N VAL A 16 -8.61 28.15 0.35
CA VAL A 16 -7.73 29.03 -0.44
C VAL A 16 -8.59 29.89 -1.36
N GLY A 17 -8.44 31.22 -1.25
CA GLY A 17 -9.43 32.13 -1.81
C GLY A 17 -10.76 31.85 -1.12
N ASP A 18 -11.76 31.45 -1.92
CA ASP A 18 -13.06 31.01 -1.42
C ASP A 18 -13.31 29.51 -1.66
N SER A 19 -12.36 28.79 -2.27
CA SER A 19 -12.51 27.35 -2.51
C SER A 19 -12.10 26.54 -1.28
N GLU A 20 -12.92 25.56 -0.91
CA GLU A 20 -12.61 24.60 0.15
C GLU A 20 -11.97 23.34 -0.44
N PHE A 21 -10.94 22.83 0.25
CA PHE A 21 -10.22 21.62 -0.13
C PHE A 21 -10.19 20.63 1.04
N LEU A 22 -10.58 19.39 0.79
CA LEU A 22 -10.52 18.28 1.73
C LEU A 22 -9.60 17.20 1.18
N GLY A 23 -8.44 17.02 1.79
CA GLY A 23 -7.51 15.95 1.47
C GLY A 23 -7.82 14.69 2.26
N TYR A 24 -7.75 13.54 1.61
CA TYR A 24 -7.86 12.21 2.21
C TYR A 24 -6.73 11.33 1.70
N THR A 25 -6.22 10.45 2.54
CA THR A 25 -5.29 9.40 2.11
C THR A 25 -5.51 8.13 2.91
N ASP A 26 -5.18 6.99 2.31
CA ASP A 26 -5.19 5.70 2.99
C ASP A 26 -4.19 4.73 2.35
N ARG A 27 -3.88 3.67 3.10
CA ARG A 27 -3.08 2.56 2.60
C ARG A 27 -3.95 1.60 1.81
N VAL A 28 -3.57 1.34 0.57
CA VAL A 28 -4.27 0.40 -0.33
C VAL A 28 -3.26 -0.53 -1.01
N PRO A 29 -3.42 -1.85 -0.93
CA PRO A 29 -2.45 -2.80 -1.47
C PRO A 29 -2.59 -3.05 -2.97
N THR A 30 -3.71 -2.65 -3.58
CA THR A 30 -4.05 -2.98 -4.96
C THR A 30 -4.75 -1.81 -5.66
N VAL A 31 -4.77 -1.85 -6.99
CA VAL A 31 -5.50 -0.88 -7.82
C VAL A 31 -7.00 -0.90 -7.48
N GLY A 32 -7.61 -2.08 -7.38
CA GLY A 32 -9.03 -2.19 -7.03
C GLY A 32 -9.37 -1.59 -5.67
N ALA A 33 -8.48 -1.73 -4.67
CA ALA A 33 -8.67 -1.08 -3.37
C ALA A 33 -8.54 0.46 -3.47
N ALA A 34 -7.64 0.97 -4.32
CA ALA A 34 -7.54 2.40 -4.60
C ALA A 34 -8.80 2.94 -5.29
N GLU A 35 -9.30 2.25 -6.30
CA GLU A 35 -10.54 2.61 -7.03
C GLU A 35 -11.75 2.61 -6.10
N GLN A 36 -11.88 1.59 -5.24
CA GLN A 36 -12.94 1.55 -4.23
C GLN A 36 -12.87 2.72 -3.25
N PHE A 37 -11.66 3.09 -2.82
CA PHE A 37 -11.48 4.26 -1.95
C PHE A 37 -11.90 5.56 -2.67
N ILE A 38 -11.50 5.73 -3.93
CA ILE A 38 -11.87 6.88 -4.75
C ILE A 38 -13.38 6.98 -4.89
N GLU A 39 -14.06 5.87 -5.22
CA GLU A 39 -15.52 5.86 -5.38
C GLU A 39 -16.24 6.14 -4.06
N THR A 40 -15.73 5.61 -2.95
CA THR A 40 -16.26 5.91 -1.61
C THR A 40 -16.19 7.41 -1.31
N ARG A 41 -15.09 8.08 -1.68
CA ARG A 41 -14.96 9.53 -1.51
C ARG A 41 -15.83 10.32 -2.46
N ARG A 42 -15.99 9.88 -3.71
CA ARG A 42 -16.90 10.50 -4.68
C ARG A 42 -18.35 10.42 -4.20
N GLY A 43 -18.79 9.26 -3.75
CA GLY A 43 -20.14 9.06 -3.20
C GLY A 43 -20.41 9.82 -1.90
N ALA A 44 -19.38 10.03 -1.07
CA ALA A 44 -19.49 10.85 0.15
C ALA A 44 -19.54 12.36 -0.13
N HIS A 45 -19.15 12.82 -1.33
CA HIS A 45 -19.07 14.22 -1.71
C HIS A 45 -19.77 14.51 -3.05
N PRO A 46 -21.08 14.24 -3.17
CA PRO A 46 -21.82 14.35 -4.44
C PRO A 46 -21.92 15.80 -4.95
N GLU A 47 -21.81 16.79 -4.07
CA GLU A 47 -21.86 18.22 -4.41
C GLU A 47 -20.48 18.84 -4.65
N ALA A 48 -19.41 18.04 -4.60
CA ALA A 48 -18.08 18.55 -4.87
C ALA A 48 -17.95 18.98 -6.34
N THR A 49 -17.18 20.05 -6.56
CA THR A 49 -16.85 20.50 -7.92
C THR A 49 -15.90 19.50 -8.59
N HIS A 50 -14.89 19.03 -7.84
CA HIS A 50 -13.92 18.04 -8.30
C HIS A 50 -13.53 17.10 -7.15
N VAL A 51 -13.28 15.83 -7.47
CA VAL A 51 -12.78 14.79 -6.58
C VAL A 51 -11.52 14.22 -7.23
N VAL A 52 -10.38 14.88 -7.01
CA VAL A 52 -9.12 14.63 -7.71
C VAL A 52 -8.36 13.48 -7.05
N PRO A 53 -8.17 12.34 -7.73
CA PRO A 53 -7.48 11.18 -7.18
C PRO A 53 -6.02 11.09 -7.63
N ALA A 54 -5.19 10.47 -6.80
CA ALA A 54 -3.87 9.97 -7.15
C ALA A 54 -3.55 8.71 -6.33
N TYR A 55 -2.88 7.73 -6.92
CA TYR A 55 -2.40 6.56 -6.17
C TYR A 55 -1.06 6.04 -6.68
N ARG A 56 -0.36 5.31 -5.81
CA ARG A 56 0.85 4.56 -6.12
C ARG A 56 0.74 3.17 -5.54
N ILE A 57 0.69 2.14 -6.39
CA ILE A 57 0.60 0.74 -6.00
C ILE A 57 1.93 0.06 -6.27
N ARG A 58 2.42 -0.66 -5.27
CA ARG A 58 3.68 -1.40 -5.35
C ARG A 58 3.62 -2.43 -6.47
N GLY A 59 4.66 -2.46 -7.29
CA GLY A 59 4.83 -3.37 -8.41
C GLY A 59 6.26 -3.28 -8.95
N SER A 60 6.54 -3.99 -10.04
CA SER A 60 7.81 -3.87 -10.76
C SER A 60 7.52 -3.61 -12.24
N PRO A 61 7.41 -2.33 -12.69
CA PRO A 61 7.60 -1.09 -11.90
C PRO A 61 6.42 -0.74 -10.99
N VAL A 62 6.60 0.22 -10.08
CA VAL A 62 5.52 0.81 -9.27
C VAL A 62 4.48 1.42 -10.21
N GLN A 63 3.21 1.09 -9.99
CA GLN A 63 2.11 1.61 -10.78
C GLN A 63 1.62 2.93 -10.16
N SER A 64 1.81 4.02 -10.89
CA SER A 64 1.34 5.36 -10.52
C SER A 64 0.18 5.78 -11.42
N TRP A 65 -0.82 6.44 -10.86
CA TRP A 65 -1.92 7.03 -11.64
C TRP A 65 -2.51 8.24 -10.92
N ALA A 66 -3.01 9.20 -11.69
CA ALA A 66 -3.78 10.33 -11.19
C ALA A 66 -4.70 10.89 -12.29
N SER A 67 -5.71 11.65 -11.88
CA SER A 67 -6.63 12.36 -12.78
C SER A 67 -6.82 13.79 -12.29
N ASP A 68 -6.99 14.74 -13.21
CA ASP A 68 -7.38 16.11 -12.87
C ASP A 68 -8.89 16.24 -12.58
N ASP A 69 -9.70 15.20 -12.81
CA ASP A 69 -11.14 15.15 -12.53
C ASP A 69 -11.94 16.37 -13.05
N GLY A 70 -11.58 16.89 -14.22
CA GLY A 70 -12.22 18.06 -14.84
C GLY A 70 -11.60 19.41 -14.47
N GLU A 71 -10.59 19.44 -13.58
CA GLU A 71 -9.72 20.60 -13.42
C GLU A 71 -8.90 20.84 -14.71
N PRO A 72 -8.35 22.06 -14.90
CA PRO A 72 -7.42 22.31 -15.99
C PRO A 72 -6.27 21.30 -15.99
N SER A 73 -5.91 20.82 -17.18
CA SER A 73 -4.91 19.76 -17.36
C SER A 73 -3.58 20.07 -16.67
N GLY A 74 -3.09 19.11 -15.90
CA GLY A 74 -1.83 19.17 -15.16
C GLY A 74 -1.86 20.03 -13.90
N THR A 75 -3.02 20.54 -13.49
CA THR A 75 -3.11 21.47 -12.34
C THR A 75 -3.55 20.82 -11.03
N ALA A 76 -3.97 19.55 -11.05
CA ALA A 76 -4.51 18.89 -9.87
C ALA A 76 -3.93 17.49 -9.63
N GLY A 77 -4.20 16.54 -10.53
CA GLY A 77 -3.80 15.14 -10.40
C GLY A 77 -2.27 14.98 -10.40
N SER A 78 -1.58 15.66 -11.32
CA SER A 78 -0.11 15.61 -11.39
C SER A 78 0.56 16.18 -10.13
N PRO A 79 0.18 17.37 -9.62
CA PRO A 79 0.66 17.87 -8.33
C PRO A 79 0.37 16.94 -7.15
N ALA A 80 -0.82 16.32 -7.12
CA ALA A 80 -1.19 15.35 -6.09
C ALA A 80 -0.27 14.10 -6.12
N LEU A 81 -0.06 13.52 -7.30
CA LEU A 81 0.82 12.36 -7.48
C LEU A 81 2.28 12.67 -7.14
N THR A 82 2.75 13.85 -7.53
CA THR A 82 4.13 14.32 -7.27
C THR A 82 4.45 14.29 -5.77
N VAL A 83 3.48 14.56 -4.89
CA VAL A 83 3.67 14.47 -3.44
C VAL A 83 3.96 13.03 -3.02
N LEU A 84 3.15 12.07 -3.48
CA LEU A 84 3.34 10.65 -3.16
C LEU A 84 4.67 10.12 -3.73
N GLU A 85 5.09 10.62 -4.89
CA GLU A 85 6.37 10.30 -5.52
C GLU A 85 7.57 10.82 -4.73
N ARG A 86 7.55 12.11 -4.34
CA ARG A 86 8.64 12.74 -3.58
C ARG A 86 8.82 12.14 -2.19
N GLU A 87 7.73 11.71 -1.56
CA GLU A 87 7.78 10.98 -0.29
C GLU A 87 8.13 9.49 -0.46
N ALA A 88 8.34 9.02 -1.69
CA ALA A 88 8.61 7.63 -2.03
C ALA A 88 7.55 6.65 -1.45
N LEU A 89 6.29 7.08 -1.37
CA LEU A 89 5.20 6.28 -0.83
C LEU A 89 4.66 5.27 -1.85
N GLU A 90 4.45 4.05 -1.40
CA GLU A 90 3.83 2.98 -2.17
C GLU A 90 2.65 2.37 -1.40
N ASN A 91 1.77 1.67 -2.13
CA ASN A 91 0.52 1.12 -1.61
C ASN A 91 -0.32 2.19 -0.91
N VAL A 92 -0.50 3.32 -1.58
CA VAL A 92 -1.17 4.51 -1.05
C VAL A 92 -2.11 5.11 -2.10
N VAL A 93 -3.24 5.61 -1.64
CA VAL A 93 -4.17 6.44 -2.42
C VAL A 93 -4.37 7.76 -1.70
N ALA A 94 -4.54 8.82 -2.48
CA ALA A 94 -4.95 10.13 -2.00
C ALA A 94 -6.09 10.66 -2.88
N VAL A 95 -7.02 11.37 -2.25
CA VAL A 95 -8.11 12.07 -2.91
C VAL A 95 -8.17 13.48 -2.34
N VAL A 96 -8.24 14.49 -3.19
CA VAL A 96 -8.51 15.86 -2.78
C VAL A 96 -9.84 16.28 -3.37
N VAL A 97 -10.81 16.52 -2.49
CA VAL A 97 -12.13 17.04 -2.83
C VAL A 97 -12.06 18.55 -2.83
N ARG A 98 -12.62 19.19 -3.85
CA ARG A 98 -12.72 20.64 -3.96
C ARG A 98 -14.17 21.08 -4.08
N TYR A 99 -14.55 22.07 -3.28
CA TYR A 99 -15.76 22.86 -3.46
C TYR A 99 -15.37 24.26 -3.94
N TYR A 100 -15.79 24.63 -5.16
CA TYR A 100 -15.49 25.93 -5.74
C TYR A 100 -16.33 27.03 -5.09
N GLY A 101 -15.67 28.07 -4.57
CA GLY A 101 -16.35 29.19 -3.91
C GLY A 101 -16.41 30.51 -4.69
N GLY A 102 -16.17 30.51 -6.01
CA GLY A 102 -16.37 31.70 -6.85
C GLY A 102 -15.10 32.47 -7.23
N THR A 103 -13.96 32.22 -6.55
CA THR A 103 -12.67 32.83 -6.90
C THR A 103 -11.75 31.85 -7.64
N ASN A 104 -11.32 32.24 -8.85
CA ASN A 104 -10.36 31.49 -9.66
C ASN A 104 -8.94 31.59 -9.07
N LEU A 105 -8.31 30.43 -8.82
CA LEU A 105 -6.96 30.35 -8.24
C LEU A 105 -5.83 30.43 -9.29
N GLY A 106 -6.17 30.28 -10.57
CA GLY A 106 -5.20 30.12 -11.66
C GLY A 106 -4.41 28.81 -11.55
N VAL A 107 -3.67 28.48 -12.62
CA VAL A 107 -2.94 27.20 -12.75
C VAL A 107 -2.00 26.93 -11.57
N GLY A 108 -1.14 27.90 -11.22
CA GLY A 108 -0.20 27.74 -10.12
C GLY A 108 -0.85 27.69 -8.74
N GLY A 109 -1.99 28.36 -8.55
CA GLY A 109 -2.75 28.32 -7.29
C GLY A 109 -3.39 26.95 -7.07
N LEU A 110 -4.02 26.39 -8.10
CA LEU A 110 -4.60 25.03 -8.08
C LEU A 110 -3.54 23.99 -7.77
N ALA A 111 -2.41 24.01 -8.50
CA ALA A 111 -1.34 23.04 -8.30
C ALA A 111 -0.82 23.04 -6.85
N ARG A 112 -0.65 24.23 -6.26
CA ARG A 112 -0.23 24.34 -4.85
C ARG A 112 -1.31 23.87 -3.88
N ALA A 113 -2.59 24.14 -4.15
CA ALA A 113 -3.69 23.70 -3.29
C ALA A 113 -3.81 22.16 -3.28
N TYR A 114 -3.80 21.52 -4.44
CA TYR A 114 -3.88 20.05 -4.55
C TYR A 114 -2.68 19.36 -3.90
N ALA A 115 -1.47 19.83 -4.17
CA ALA A 115 -0.27 19.32 -3.50
C ALA A 115 -0.34 19.51 -1.97
N ARG A 116 -0.85 20.66 -1.49
CA ARG A 116 -1.04 20.91 -0.05
C ARG A 116 -2.04 19.93 0.55
N GLY A 117 -3.14 19.63 -0.13
CA GLY A 117 -4.16 18.69 0.35
C GLY A 117 -3.61 17.29 0.58
N VAL A 118 -2.88 16.74 -0.41
CA VAL A 118 -2.22 15.44 -0.25
C VAL A 118 -1.17 15.49 0.86
N LYS A 119 -0.30 16.52 0.86
CA LYS A 119 0.78 16.63 1.86
C LYS A 119 0.24 16.69 3.29
N ALA A 120 -0.84 17.45 3.51
CA ALA A 120 -1.45 17.57 4.82
C ALA A 120 -2.13 16.27 5.26
N ALA A 121 -2.86 15.60 4.36
CA ALA A 121 -3.48 14.31 4.67
C ALA A 121 -2.42 13.22 4.95
N VAL A 122 -1.32 13.19 4.21
CA VAL A 122 -0.18 12.29 4.48
C VAL A 122 0.49 12.59 5.81
N ALA A 123 0.64 13.88 6.16
CA ALA A 123 1.20 14.26 7.45
C ALA A 123 0.31 13.81 8.62
N ASP A 124 -1.01 13.96 8.49
CA ASP A 124 -2.00 13.47 9.47
C ASP A 124 -1.99 11.94 9.59
N ALA A 125 -1.88 11.24 8.46
CA ALA A 125 -1.79 9.78 8.42
C ALA A 125 -0.51 9.19 9.06
N GLY A 126 0.56 9.99 9.12
CA GLY A 126 1.90 9.54 9.43
C GLY A 126 2.50 8.63 8.33
N ILE A 127 3.84 8.53 8.31
CA ILE A 127 4.56 7.65 7.38
C ILE A 127 5.28 6.56 8.17
N THR A 128 5.21 5.32 7.68
CA THR A 128 5.90 4.15 8.25
C THR A 128 6.62 3.37 7.18
N ASP A 129 7.75 2.77 7.54
CA ASP A 129 8.38 1.73 6.75
C ASP A 129 7.61 0.42 6.89
N ARG A 130 7.57 -0.36 5.80
CA ARG A 130 6.89 -1.65 5.73
C ARG A 130 7.82 -2.66 5.11
N GLU A 131 8.00 -3.77 5.81
CA GLU A 131 8.66 -4.94 5.27
C GLU A 131 7.60 -5.92 4.74
N PRO A 132 7.55 -6.18 3.42
CA PRO A 132 6.64 -7.17 2.88
C PRO A 132 7.03 -8.56 3.39
N HIS A 133 6.01 -9.36 3.72
CA HIS A 133 6.18 -10.73 4.18
C HIS A 133 5.47 -11.68 3.22
N ASP A 134 6.06 -12.85 3.04
CA ASP A 134 5.47 -13.98 2.35
C ASP A 134 4.93 -14.95 3.39
N THR A 135 3.82 -15.60 3.04
CA THR A 135 3.34 -16.78 3.75
C THR A 135 3.73 -18.00 2.93
N LEU A 136 4.50 -18.90 3.52
CA LEU A 136 4.91 -20.16 2.94
C LEU A 136 4.20 -21.30 3.67
N ARG A 137 3.60 -22.21 2.92
CA ARG A 137 3.05 -23.47 3.42
C ARG A 137 4.08 -24.57 3.21
N VAL A 138 4.62 -25.11 4.30
CA VAL A 138 5.63 -26.18 4.27
C VAL A 138 4.99 -27.46 4.76
N THR A 139 4.89 -28.46 3.90
CA THR A 139 4.32 -29.78 4.23
C THR A 139 5.40 -30.84 4.25
N VAL A 140 5.49 -31.58 5.36
CA VAL A 140 6.46 -32.65 5.57
C VAL A 140 5.84 -33.86 6.28
N THR A 141 6.52 -35.00 6.22
CA THR A 141 6.21 -36.13 7.11
C THR A 141 6.66 -35.83 8.54
N TYR A 142 6.26 -36.69 9.48
CA TYR A 142 6.67 -36.58 10.88
C TYR A 142 8.19 -36.69 11.07
N ASP A 143 8.88 -37.47 10.24
CA ASP A 143 10.33 -37.67 10.31
C ASP A 143 11.12 -36.37 10.07
N ASP A 144 10.62 -35.50 9.19
CA ASP A 144 11.27 -34.23 8.85
C ASP A 144 10.72 -33.05 9.69
N SER A 145 9.67 -33.26 10.51
CA SER A 145 9.00 -32.19 11.25
C SER A 145 9.90 -31.47 12.25
N GLY A 146 10.74 -32.21 12.98
CA GLY A 146 11.71 -31.63 13.91
C GLY A 146 12.80 -30.82 13.22
N THR A 147 13.27 -31.30 12.07
CA THR A 147 14.25 -30.62 11.23
C THR A 147 13.72 -29.30 10.71
N VAL A 148 12.49 -29.30 10.15
CA VAL A 148 11.83 -28.08 9.67
C VAL A 148 11.65 -27.08 10.80
N ARG A 149 11.12 -27.51 11.95
CA ARG A 149 10.96 -26.65 13.13
C ARG A 149 12.28 -26.00 13.54
N GLY A 150 13.36 -26.79 13.64
CA GLY A 150 14.67 -26.27 13.99
C GLY A 150 15.20 -25.22 13.01
N VAL A 151 14.99 -25.42 11.70
CA VAL A 151 15.35 -24.41 10.68
C VAL A 151 14.53 -23.13 10.88
N LEU A 152 13.22 -23.24 11.05
CA LEU A 152 12.32 -22.09 11.24
C LEU A 152 12.69 -21.28 12.49
N GLU A 153 12.97 -21.96 13.60
CA GLU A 153 13.41 -21.34 14.86
C GLU A 153 14.79 -20.68 14.70
N SER A 154 15.73 -21.31 13.97
CA SER A 154 17.08 -20.76 13.77
C SER A 154 17.10 -19.42 13.02
N VAL A 155 16.11 -19.18 12.16
CA VAL A 155 15.98 -17.92 11.41
C VAL A 155 14.98 -16.95 12.07
N GLY A 156 14.40 -17.31 13.22
CA GLY A 156 13.38 -16.51 13.90
C GLY A 156 12.10 -16.34 13.10
N ALA A 157 11.73 -17.30 12.25
CA ALA A 157 10.48 -17.23 11.49
C ALA A 157 9.28 -17.35 12.42
N THR A 158 8.22 -16.59 12.13
CA THR A 158 6.92 -16.77 12.80
C THR A 158 6.15 -17.87 12.08
N PHE A 159 5.65 -18.88 12.78
CA PHE A 159 4.88 -19.95 12.14
C PHE A 159 3.84 -20.57 13.07
N GLU A 160 2.80 -21.13 12.45
CA GLU A 160 1.83 -22.02 13.07
C GLU A 160 2.04 -23.45 12.55
N THR A 161 1.60 -24.46 13.30
CA THR A 161 1.77 -25.87 12.92
C THR A 161 0.47 -26.64 13.08
N SER A 162 0.09 -27.43 12.09
CA SER A 162 -0.98 -28.42 12.19
C SER A 162 -0.43 -29.84 11.98
N TYR A 163 -1.03 -30.79 12.70
CA TYR A 163 -0.62 -32.19 12.71
C TYR A 163 -1.80 -33.06 12.28
N GLU A 164 -1.71 -33.64 11.09
CA GLU A 164 -2.70 -34.55 10.53
C GLU A 164 -2.00 -35.80 9.96
N ALA A 165 -2.32 -36.22 8.73
CA ALA A 165 -1.58 -37.26 8.03
C ALA A 165 -0.12 -36.83 7.75
N THR A 166 0.08 -35.53 7.55
CA THR A 166 1.39 -34.85 7.44
C THR A 166 1.45 -33.70 8.44
N VAL A 167 2.65 -33.15 8.64
CA VAL A 167 2.86 -31.94 9.43
C VAL A 167 2.94 -30.76 8.48
N VAL A 168 2.11 -29.73 8.72
CA VAL A 168 2.08 -28.51 7.92
C VAL A 168 2.50 -27.33 8.79
N PHE A 169 3.43 -26.54 8.27
CA PHE A 169 3.84 -25.28 8.85
C PHE A 169 3.35 -24.13 7.97
N GLU A 170 2.59 -23.21 8.55
CA GLU A 170 2.22 -21.93 7.94
C GLU A 170 3.22 -20.88 8.43
N VAL A 171 4.14 -20.51 7.56
CA VAL A 171 5.34 -19.72 7.91
C VAL A 171 5.22 -18.32 7.33
N ARG A 172 5.32 -17.31 8.19
CA ARG A 172 5.41 -15.90 7.78
C ARG A 172 6.85 -15.42 7.89
N VAL A 173 7.41 -14.95 6.78
CA VAL A 173 8.82 -14.55 6.67
C VAL A 173 8.95 -13.31 5.76
N PRO A 174 9.91 -12.41 5.96
CA PRO A 174 10.16 -11.33 5.01
C PRO A 174 10.34 -11.84 3.58
N THR A 175 9.71 -11.18 2.60
CA THR A 175 9.83 -11.55 1.17
C THR A 175 11.29 -11.58 0.71
N THR A 176 12.16 -10.79 1.33
CA THR A 176 13.60 -10.75 1.07
C THR A 176 14.34 -12.02 1.48
N THR A 177 13.86 -12.74 2.49
CA THR A 177 14.50 -13.95 3.02
C THR A 177 13.74 -15.23 2.66
N ALA A 178 12.52 -15.13 2.12
CA ALA A 178 11.68 -16.26 1.72
C ALA A 178 12.41 -17.27 0.80
N ALA A 179 13.13 -16.79 -0.22
CA ALA A 179 13.88 -17.66 -1.14
C ALA A 179 15.04 -18.39 -0.44
N ALA A 180 15.75 -17.71 0.46
CA ALA A 180 16.83 -18.32 1.23
C ALA A 180 16.29 -19.38 2.20
N LEU A 181 15.18 -19.09 2.88
CA LEU A 181 14.51 -20.04 3.77
C LEU A 181 14.03 -21.28 3.01
N ARG A 182 13.42 -21.09 1.82
CA ARG A 182 13.01 -22.21 0.96
C ARG A 182 14.19 -23.12 0.63
N ASN A 183 15.33 -22.55 0.24
CA ASN A 183 16.54 -23.32 -0.08
C ASN A 183 17.09 -24.07 1.14
N GLN A 184 17.08 -23.43 2.31
CA GLN A 184 17.55 -24.05 3.55
C GLN A 184 16.66 -25.23 3.97
N LEU A 185 15.33 -25.08 3.90
CA LEU A 185 14.37 -26.15 4.17
C LEU A 185 14.55 -27.31 3.18
N GLN A 186 14.63 -27.03 1.89
CA GLN A 186 14.88 -28.04 0.86
C GLN A 186 16.18 -28.81 1.14
N SER A 187 17.27 -28.12 1.48
CA SER A 187 18.54 -28.77 1.81
C SER A 187 18.44 -29.65 3.06
N ALA A 188 17.84 -29.13 4.14
CA ALA A 188 17.73 -29.82 5.42
C ALA A 188 16.86 -31.09 5.35
N THR A 189 15.84 -31.10 4.49
CA THR A 189 14.97 -32.27 4.26
C THR A 189 15.39 -33.11 3.06
N SER A 190 16.57 -32.86 2.47
CA SER A 190 17.02 -33.51 1.23
C SER A 190 15.96 -33.50 0.10
N GLY A 191 15.22 -32.41 -0.04
CA GLY A 191 14.18 -32.22 -1.06
C GLY A 191 12.79 -32.74 -0.72
N ARG A 192 12.59 -33.39 0.45
CA ARG A 192 11.31 -34.02 0.82
C ARG A 192 10.21 -33.05 1.26
N ALA A 193 10.54 -31.81 1.61
CA ALA A 193 9.55 -30.80 1.96
C ALA A 193 8.85 -30.25 0.71
N THR A 194 7.52 -30.29 0.70
CA THR A 194 6.71 -29.54 -0.27
C THR A 194 6.53 -28.12 0.25
N ILE A 195 6.91 -27.12 -0.53
CA ILE A 195 6.87 -25.70 -0.13
C ILE A 195 6.10 -24.90 -1.17
N GLU A 196 4.99 -24.31 -0.74
CA GLU A 196 4.08 -23.49 -1.55
C GLU A 196 4.00 -22.09 -0.95
N ARG A 197 3.72 -21.07 -1.77
CA ARG A 197 3.43 -19.73 -1.28
C ARG A 197 1.91 -19.57 -1.20
N ALA A 198 1.40 -19.04 -0.10
CA ALA A 198 -0.02 -18.80 0.02
C ALA A 198 -0.45 -17.72 -0.99
N GLY A 199 -1.44 -18.04 -1.84
CA GLY A 199 -1.95 -17.16 -2.89
C GLY A 199 -1.49 -17.47 -4.31
N ASP A 200 -0.75 -18.56 -4.52
CA ASP A 200 -0.56 -19.20 -5.85
C ASP A 200 -1.75 -20.13 -6.20
#